data_AF-A0A1N6JXF0-F1
#
_entry.id   AF-A0A1N6JXF0-F1
#
_cell.length_a   1.000
_cell.length_b   1.000
_cell.length_c   1.000
_cell.angle_alpha   90.00
_cell.angle_beta   90.00
_cell.angle_gamma   90.00
#
_symmetry.space_group_name_H-M   'P 1'
#
loop_
_entity.id
_entity.type
_entity.pdbx_description
1 polymer ?
#
loop_
_entity_poly.entity_id
_entity_poly.type
_entity_poly.pdbx_seq_one_letter_code
_entity_poly.pdbx_strand_id
1 'polypeptide(L)'
;DRLKSVGADVSAKDASRVLRLVETVNSKSNQVCRVVHVENGSDGQPVRYNFEYLAEILLPVARWDIEKQNQARNQRQKQKQLKLLDGDKTTSNLRGFSGRQLAWHRLEDLRTLATLRGGASEGDRMKHLFWRLNFLLLSGATNSRLMYHEAAALAREVDADWGYNSKELMTLYSKAKQYEAGEKVSFGDKEFAPLYTARNDTLINLFEITDSEQKELRTIISKDMALNRRRDRDRKREKSGDALQAQWTEKHTWKPRMPSSNRPSAKAQA
;
A
#
# COMPACT_ATOMS: atom_id res chain seq x y z
N ASP A 1 17.72 1.48 -1.08
CA ASP A 1 18.22 0.10 -0.91
C ASP A 1 19.68 -0.08 -1.33
N ARG A 2 20.57 0.86 -0.95
CA ARG A 2 22.00 0.80 -1.36
C ARG A 2 22.76 -0.40 -0.77
N LEU A 3 22.34 -0.91 0.39
CA LEU A 3 22.95 -2.06 1.04
C LEU A 3 22.24 -3.39 0.74
N LYS A 4 21.22 -3.39 -0.13
CA LYS A 4 20.50 -4.63 -0.47
C LYS A 4 21.38 -5.63 -1.22
N SER A 5 22.31 -5.14 -2.05
CA SER A 5 23.27 -5.98 -2.78
C SER A 5 24.24 -6.75 -1.88
N VAL A 6 24.46 -6.28 -0.65
CA VAL A 6 25.31 -6.94 0.35
C VAL A 6 24.49 -7.75 1.36
N GLY A 7 23.20 -7.98 1.09
CA GLY A 7 22.32 -8.81 1.91
C GLY A 7 21.75 -8.10 3.15
N ALA A 8 21.79 -6.76 3.22
CA ALA A 8 21.20 -6.04 4.35
C ALA A 8 19.67 -6.17 4.36
N ASP A 9 19.11 -6.46 5.54
CA ASP A 9 17.66 -6.50 5.76
C ASP A 9 17.04 -5.11 5.58
N VAL A 10 16.09 -5.01 4.64
CA VAL A 10 15.35 -3.80 4.30
C VAL A 10 14.55 -3.27 5.51
N SER A 11 14.20 -4.16 6.44
CA SER A 11 13.46 -3.84 7.66
C SER A 11 14.32 -3.14 8.71
N ALA A 12 15.65 -3.27 8.66
CA ALA A 12 16.58 -2.73 9.65
C ALA A 12 17.04 -1.28 9.34
N LYS A 13 16.08 -0.39 9.04
CA LYS A 13 16.36 1.01 8.63
C LYS A 13 16.12 2.07 9.72
N ASP A 14 15.56 1.70 10.87
CA ASP A 14 15.28 2.64 11.95
C ASP A 14 16.42 2.77 12.96
N ALA A 15 16.51 3.95 13.56
CA ALA A 15 17.54 4.30 14.54
C ALA A 15 17.30 3.68 15.93
N SER A 16 16.15 3.04 16.16
CA SER A 16 15.69 2.57 17.46
C SER A 16 15.78 1.05 17.63
N ARG A 17 16.56 0.36 16.80
CA ARG A 17 16.70 -1.10 16.91
C ARG A 17 17.48 -1.49 18.15
N VAL A 18 17.04 -2.57 18.78
CA VAL A 18 17.80 -3.24 19.83
C VAL A 18 18.81 -4.17 19.16
N LEU A 19 20.09 -3.89 19.35
CA LEU A 19 21.17 -4.76 18.88
C LEU A 19 21.40 -5.90 19.88
N ARG A 20 21.77 -7.07 19.37
CA ARG A 20 22.14 -8.20 20.23
C ARG A 20 23.46 -7.90 20.91
N LEU A 21 23.52 -8.16 22.21
CA LEU A 21 24.74 -8.02 22.99
C LEU A 21 25.71 -9.16 22.67
N VAL A 22 26.99 -8.81 22.52
CA VAL A 22 28.06 -9.79 22.34
C VAL A 22 28.10 -10.71 23.57
N GLU A 23 28.51 -11.96 23.37
CA GLU A 23 28.60 -13.04 24.37
C GLU A 23 27.25 -13.56 24.88
N THR A 24 26.12 -13.09 24.33
CA THR A 24 24.81 -13.66 24.64
C THR A 24 24.48 -14.87 23.76
N VAL A 25 23.69 -15.81 24.29
CA VAL A 25 23.22 -17.00 23.56
C VAL A 25 21.92 -16.70 22.82
N ASN A 26 21.88 -16.99 21.53
CA ASN A 26 20.66 -16.96 20.74
C ASN A 26 19.80 -18.19 21.07
N SER A 27 18.69 -18.02 21.79
CA SER A 27 17.79 -19.13 22.14
C SER A 27 17.22 -19.89 20.94
N LYS A 28 17.13 -19.27 19.76
CA LYS A 28 16.64 -19.95 18.55
C LYS A 28 17.64 -20.94 17.94
N SER A 29 18.93 -20.63 18.04
CA SER A 29 19.99 -21.40 17.38
C SER A 29 20.98 -22.03 18.35
N ASN A 30 20.87 -21.73 19.65
CA ASN A 30 21.83 -22.05 20.70
C ASN A 30 23.29 -21.64 20.38
N GLN A 31 23.46 -20.62 19.55
CA GLN A 31 24.77 -20.09 19.17
C GLN A 31 25.09 -18.83 19.98
N VAL A 32 26.37 -18.66 20.35
CA VAL A 32 26.87 -17.46 21.02
C VAL A 32 27.04 -16.32 20.01
N CYS A 33 26.55 -15.13 20.35
CA CYS A 33 26.81 -13.93 19.59
C CYS A 33 28.27 -13.50 19.80
N ARG A 34 29.10 -13.60 18.76
CA ARG A 34 30.52 -13.25 18.82
C ARG A 34 30.86 -12.24 17.73
N VAL A 35 31.85 -11.41 17.99
CA VAL A 35 32.41 -10.52 16.98
C VAL A 35 33.21 -11.38 15.99
N VAL A 36 32.87 -11.28 14.70
CA VAL A 36 33.52 -12.07 13.64
C VAL A 36 34.71 -11.33 13.03
N HIS A 37 34.62 -9.99 12.94
CA HIS A 37 35.68 -9.15 12.39
C HIS A 37 35.68 -7.78 13.09
N VAL A 38 36.87 -7.23 13.30
CA VAL A 38 37.08 -5.85 13.73
C VAL A 38 38.21 -5.28 12.89
N GLU A 39 37.94 -4.20 12.17
CA GLU A 39 38.99 -3.41 11.53
C GLU A 39 39.54 -2.44 12.58
N ASN A 40 40.83 -2.57 12.90
CA ASN A 40 41.48 -1.70 13.88
C ASN A 40 42.18 -0.53 13.19
N GLY A 41 42.05 0.67 13.76
CA GLY A 41 42.78 1.86 13.35
C GLY A 41 44.23 1.85 13.82
N SER A 42 44.95 2.92 13.51
CA SER A 42 46.34 3.12 13.93
C SER A 42 46.51 3.22 15.46
N ASP A 43 45.42 3.51 16.18
CA ASP A 43 45.35 3.56 17.64
C ASP A 43 45.02 2.20 18.29
N GLY A 44 44.91 1.13 17.49
CA GLY A 44 44.57 -0.22 17.94
C GLY A 44 43.10 -0.38 18.37
N GLN A 45 42.27 0.66 18.17
CA GLN A 45 40.83 0.63 18.46
C GLN A 45 40.04 0.33 17.18
N PRO A 46 38.78 -0.14 17.28
CA PRO A 46 37.92 -0.28 16.11
C PRO A 46 37.82 1.03 15.33
N VAL A 47 37.92 0.97 13.99
CA VAL A 47 37.73 2.14 13.13
C VAL A 47 36.34 2.72 13.38
N ARG A 48 36.28 4.02 13.69
CA ARG A 48 35.04 4.75 13.92
C ARG A 48 34.83 5.75 12.80
N TYR A 49 33.69 5.67 12.14
CA TYR A 49 33.27 6.68 11.17
C TYR A 49 32.32 7.66 11.84
N ASN A 50 32.56 8.94 11.63
CA ASN A 50 31.61 9.95 12.06
C ASN A 50 30.33 9.87 11.21
N PHE A 51 29.21 10.32 11.78
CA PHE A 51 27.91 10.25 11.12
C PHE A 51 27.85 11.09 9.83
N GLU A 52 28.60 12.20 9.77
CA GLU A 52 28.62 13.09 8.60
C GLU A 52 29.24 12.41 7.37
N TYR A 53 30.42 11.82 7.56
CA TYR A 53 31.16 11.06 6.58
C TYR A 53 30.32 9.89 6.04
N LEU A 54 29.66 9.14 6.93
CA LEU A 54 28.75 8.07 6.50
C LEU A 54 27.56 8.61 5.71
N ALA A 55 27.00 9.76 6.10
CA ALA A 55 25.89 10.37 5.38
C ALA A 55 26.30 10.82 3.98
N GLU A 56 27.47 11.45 3.82
CA GLU A 56 28.01 11.87 2.52
C GLU A 56 28.24 10.69 1.57
N ILE A 57 28.78 9.59 2.08
CA ILE A 57 29.08 8.41 1.26
C ILE A 57 27.82 7.59 0.95
N LEU A 58 26.97 7.37 1.96
CA LEU A 58 25.86 6.43 1.87
C LEU A 58 24.58 7.06 1.33
N LEU A 59 24.31 8.35 1.57
CA LEU A 59 23.11 8.97 1.06
C LEU A 59 23.21 9.19 -0.46
N PRO A 60 22.12 8.98 -1.22
CA PRO A 60 22.11 9.18 -2.66
C PRO A 60 22.15 10.65 -3.08
N VAL A 61 21.92 11.58 -2.14
CA VAL A 61 21.89 13.02 -2.39
C VAL A 61 22.49 13.73 -1.17
N ALA A 62 23.22 14.83 -1.41
CA ALA A 62 23.76 15.66 -0.35
C ALA A 62 22.66 16.27 0.53
N ARG A 63 22.96 16.55 1.79
CA ARG A 63 21.97 17.04 2.76
C ARG A 63 21.37 18.39 2.36
N TRP A 64 22.19 19.32 1.86
CA TRP A 64 21.71 20.63 1.42
C TRP A 64 20.71 20.53 0.27
N ASP A 65 20.85 19.54 -0.61
CA ASP A 65 19.91 19.31 -1.70
C ASP A 65 18.58 18.74 -1.18
N ILE A 66 18.62 17.88 -0.16
CA ILE A 66 17.41 17.36 0.52
C ILE A 66 16.64 18.52 1.15
N GLU A 67 17.34 19.40 1.87
CA GLU A 67 16.75 20.59 2.48
C GLU A 67 16.13 21.52 1.43
N LYS A 68 16.88 21.83 0.36
CA LYS A 68 16.40 22.66 -0.75
C LYS A 68 15.18 22.05 -1.44
N GLN A 69 15.17 20.73 -1.66
CA GLN A 69 14.01 20.03 -2.22
C GLN A 69 12.80 20.08 -1.30
N ASN A 70 12.99 19.93 0.02
CA ASN A 70 11.91 20.04 1.00
C ASN A 70 11.33 21.46 1.04
N GLN A 71 12.20 22.48 1.03
CA GLN A 71 11.78 23.89 0.96
C GLN A 71 10.99 24.18 -0.33
N ALA A 72 11.48 23.74 -1.49
CA ALA A 72 10.80 23.91 -2.77
C ALA A 72 9.44 23.18 -2.81
N ARG A 73 9.34 21.98 -2.23
CA ARG A 73 8.06 21.24 -2.09
C ARG A 73 7.07 22.00 -1.20
N ASN A 74 7.52 22.52 -0.06
CA ASN A 74 6.69 23.31 0.84
C ASN A 74 6.21 24.61 0.18
N GLN A 75 7.09 25.32 -0.53
CA GLN A 75 6.72 26.51 -1.30
C GLN A 75 5.69 26.20 -2.39
N ARG A 76 5.90 25.14 -3.18
CA ARG A 76 4.92 24.69 -4.19
C ARG A 76 3.59 24.30 -3.58
N GLN A 77 3.57 23.67 -2.40
CA GLN A 77 2.32 23.35 -1.71
C GLN A 77 1.60 24.61 -1.23
N LYS A 78 2.32 25.59 -0.69
CA LYS A 78 1.74 26.90 -0.32
C LYS A 78 1.14 27.61 -1.54
N GLN A 79 1.82 27.58 -2.69
CA GLN A 79 1.33 28.16 -3.95
C GLN A 79 0.14 27.40 -4.57
N LYS A 80 0.06 26.08 -4.37
CA LYS A 80 -1.02 25.22 -4.90
C LYS A 80 -2.26 25.11 -4.00
N GLN A 81 -2.40 25.96 -2.98
CA GLN A 81 -3.65 26.03 -2.22
C GLN A 81 -4.77 26.55 -3.13
N LEU A 82 -5.39 25.63 -3.86
CA LEU A 82 -6.63 25.86 -4.60
C LEU A 82 -7.70 26.19 -3.57
N LYS A 83 -8.28 27.39 -3.65
CA LYS A 83 -9.46 27.75 -2.87
C LYS A 83 -10.62 26.90 -3.35
N LEU A 84 -11.18 26.08 -2.46
CA LEU A 84 -12.42 25.37 -2.74
C LEU A 84 -13.53 26.43 -2.86
N LEU A 85 -14.11 26.56 -4.05
CA LEU A 85 -15.34 27.34 -4.22
C LEU A 85 -16.48 26.43 -3.78
N ASP A 86 -17.30 26.90 -2.84
CA ASP A 86 -18.51 26.18 -2.42
C ASP A 86 -19.46 26.08 -3.61
N GLY A 87 -19.43 24.93 -4.26
CA GLY A 87 -20.36 24.59 -5.32
C GLY A 87 -21.60 23.96 -4.73
N ASP A 88 -22.74 24.63 -4.86
CA ASP A 88 -24.06 24.06 -4.61
C ASP A 88 -24.40 23.03 -5.69
N LYS A 89 -23.88 21.79 -5.51
CA LYS A 89 -24.27 20.64 -6.32
C LYS A 89 -24.40 19.42 -5.43
N THR A 90 -25.65 18.98 -5.29
CA THR A 90 -26.05 17.64 -4.87
C THR A 90 -25.25 16.57 -5.63
N THR A 91 -24.15 16.11 -5.04
CA THR A 91 -23.29 15.02 -5.52
C THR A 91 -23.86 13.66 -5.09
N SER A 92 -25.17 13.44 -5.27
CA SER A 92 -25.85 12.24 -4.75
C SER A 92 -25.37 10.93 -5.39
N ASN A 93 -24.70 10.98 -6.55
CA ASN A 93 -24.34 9.79 -7.33
C ASN A 93 -22.82 9.55 -7.50
N LEU A 94 -21.95 10.39 -6.91
CA LEU A 94 -20.51 10.16 -6.92
C LEU A 94 -20.11 9.44 -5.63
N ARG A 95 -19.73 8.16 -5.72
CA ARG A 95 -19.14 7.43 -4.58
C ARG A 95 -17.87 8.14 -4.14
N GLY A 96 -17.94 8.86 -3.02
CA GLY A 96 -16.78 9.48 -2.39
C GLY A 96 -15.73 8.46 -1.98
N PHE A 97 -14.49 8.91 -1.84
CA PHE A 97 -13.41 8.09 -1.29
C PHE A 97 -13.71 7.74 0.17
N SER A 98 -13.92 6.45 0.46
CA SER A 98 -14.10 5.96 1.83
C SER A 98 -12.80 5.39 2.37
N GLY A 99 -12.21 6.08 3.36
CA GLY A 99 -11.01 5.61 4.06
C GLY A 99 -11.23 4.25 4.75
N ARG A 100 -12.43 4.02 5.30
CA ARG A 100 -12.83 2.74 5.91
C ARG A 100 -12.83 1.60 4.90
N GLN A 101 -13.40 1.86 3.71
CA GLN A 101 -13.43 0.88 2.63
C GLN A 101 -12.01 0.57 2.12
N LEU A 102 -11.15 1.59 1.99
CA LEU A 102 -9.74 1.37 1.65
C LEU A 102 -9.04 0.50 2.68
N ALA A 103 -9.25 0.76 3.98
CA ALA A 103 -8.65 -0.04 5.05
C ALA A 103 -9.09 -1.51 4.95
N TRP A 104 -10.38 -1.77 4.75
CA TRP A 104 -10.89 -3.13 4.53
C TRP A 104 -10.24 -3.81 3.32
N HIS A 105 -10.15 -3.14 2.18
CA HIS A 105 -9.51 -3.71 1.00
C HIS A 105 -8.01 -3.99 1.21
N ARG A 106 -7.32 -3.17 2.01
CA ARG A 106 -5.91 -3.41 2.36
C ARG A 106 -5.73 -4.60 3.29
N LEU A 107 -6.64 -4.80 4.24
CA LEU A 107 -6.68 -6.03 5.04
C LEU A 107 -6.79 -7.24 4.11
N GLU A 108 -7.73 -7.20 3.16
CA GLU A 108 -7.94 -8.30 2.22
C GLU A 108 -6.73 -8.52 1.29
N ASP A 109 -6.10 -7.45 0.79
CA ASP A 109 -4.86 -7.55 0.02
C ASP A 109 -3.75 -8.27 0.83
N LEU A 110 -3.64 -8.02 2.15
CA LEU A 110 -2.68 -8.72 3.00
C LEU A 110 -3.05 -10.19 3.25
N ARG A 111 -4.32 -10.58 3.15
CA ARG A 111 -4.75 -11.99 3.18
C ARG A 111 -4.41 -12.69 1.88
N THR A 112 -4.74 -12.07 0.75
CA THR A 112 -4.36 -12.54 -0.58
C THR A 112 -2.85 -12.72 -0.66
N LEU A 113 -2.07 -11.74 -0.19
CA LEU A 113 -0.62 -11.82 -0.19
C LEU A 113 -0.08 -13.05 0.57
N ALA A 114 -0.60 -13.34 1.76
CA ALA A 114 -0.18 -14.54 2.49
C ALA A 114 -0.62 -15.81 1.77
N THR A 115 -1.81 -15.83 1.17
CA THR A 115 -2.30 -16.98 0.39
C THR A 115 -1.37 -17.27 -0.79
N LEU A 116 -0.96 -16.24 -1.54
CA LEU A 116 -0.01 -16.35 -2.66
C LEU A 116 1.36 -16.91 -2.23
N ARG A 117 1.76 -16.66 -0.97
CA ARG A 117 3.03 -17.11 -0.40
C ARG A 117 2.94 -18.44 0.34
N GLY A 118 1.76 -19.06 0.43
CA GLY A 118 1.53 -20.28 1.20
C GLY A 118 1.52 -20.07 2.72
N GLY A 119 1.27 -18.86 3.19
CA GLY A 119 1.27 -18.46 4.60
C GLY A 119 2.17 -17.25 4.88
N ALA A 120 2.28 -16.88 6.15
CA ALA A 120 3.27 -15.89 6.58
C ALA A 120 4.61 -16.56 6.91
N SER A 121 5.68 -16.13 6.25
CA SER A 121 7.04 -16.61 6.50
C SER A 121 7.48 -16.37 7.96
N GLU A 122 8.45 -17.16 8.43
CA GLU A 122 9.07 -16.90 9.73
C GLU A 122 9.65 -15.48 9.78
N GLY A 123 9.35 -14.75 10.86
CA GLY A 123 9.74 -13.34 11.02
C GLY A 123 8.66 -12.34 10.58
N ASP A 124 7.74 -12.75 9.70
CA ASP A 124 6.72 -11.86 9.15
C ASP A 124 5.36 -11.94 9.85
N ARG A 125 5.16 -12.93 10.72
CA ARG A 125 3.88 -13.17 11.42
C ARG A 125 3.38 -11.96 12.21
N MET A 126 4.24 -11.36 13.05
CA MET A 126 3.89 -10.17 13.83
C MET A 126 3.63 -8.95 12.93
N LYS A 127 4.39 -8.83 11.83
CA LYS A 127 4.18 -7.79 10.82
C LYS A 127 2.81 -7.93 10.16
N HIS A 128 2.43 -9.15 9.77
CA HIS A 128 1.10 -9.45 9.25
C HIS A 128 0.00 -9.16 10.28
N LEU A 129 0.12 -9.67 11.50
CA LEU A 129 -0.87 -9.47 12.56
C LEU A 129 -1.08 -7.98 12.84
N PHE A 130 0.00 -7.23 13.04
CA PHE A 130 -0.05 -5.81 13.32
C PHE A 130 -0.78 -5.01 12.22
N TRP A 131 -0.39 -5.19 10.96
CA TRP A 131 -0.99 -4.42 9.86
C TRP A 131 -2.43 -4.83 9.56
N ARG A 132 -2.73 -6.13 9.61
CA ARG A 132 -4.11 -6.63 9.43
C ARG A 132 -5.03 -6.07 10.52
N LEU A 133 -4.60 -6.15 11.78
CA LEU A 133 -5.38 -5.63 12.92
C LEU A 133 -5.55 -4.11 12.86
N ASN A 134 -4.49 -3.37 12.51
CA ASN A 134 -4.57 -1.91 12.32
C ASN A 134 -5.57 -1.54 11.21
N PHE A 135 -5.60 -2.27 10.09
CA PHE A 135 -6.59 -2.03 9.04
C PHE A 135 -8.00 -2.46 9.41
N LEU A 136 -8.15 -3.52 10.20
CA LEU A 136 -9.44 -3.93 10.74
C LEU A 136 -10.02 -2.82 11.64
N LEU A 137 -9.21 -2.22 12.52
CA LEU A 137 -9.58 -1.08 13.34
C LEU A 137 -9.92 0.16 12.49
N LEU A 138 -9.07 0.52 11.52
CA LEU A 138 -9.31 1.66 10.62
C LEU A 138 -10.58 1.50 9.75
N SER A 139 -10.96 0.26 9.43
CA SER A 139 -12.20 -0.01 8.70
C SER A 139 -13.46 0.21 9.55
N GLY A 140 -13.32 0.21 10.88
CA GLY A 140 -14.42 0.25 11.83
C GLY A 140 -15.14 -1.09 12.00
N ALA A 141 -14.60 -2.19 11.46
CA ALA A 141 -15.14 -3.53 11.64
C ALA A 141 -14.89 -4.09 13.07
N THR A 142 -13.95 -3.50 13.80
CA THR A 142 -13.70 -3.81 15.20
C THR A 142 -13.43 -2.53 16.01
N ASN A 143 -13.25 -2.69 17.32
CA ASN A 143 -13.02 -1.66 18.30
C ASN A 143 -11.97 -2.11 19.34
N SER A 144 -11.49 -1.19 20.17
CA SER A 144 -10.49 -1.41 21.21
C SER A 144 -10.91 -2.49 22.21
N ARG A 145 -12.21 -2.61 22.52
CA ARG A 145 -12.74 -3.61 23.48
C ARG A 145 -12.59 -5.03 22.93
N LEU A 146 -12.85 -5.24 21.65
CA LEU A 146 -12.78 -6.54 20.98
C LEU A 146 -11.42 -6.81 20.32
N MET A 147 -10.53 -5.82 20.27
CA MET A 147 -9.25 -5.88 19.56
C MET A 147 -8.42 -7.12 19.88
N TYR A 148 -8.34 -7.55 21.14
CA TYR A 148 -7.54 -8.73 21.51
C TYR A 148 -8.19 -10.05 21.06
N HIS A 149 -9.52 -10.12 21.00
CA HIS A 149 -10.22 -11.27 20.44
C HIS A 149 -10.00 -11.35 18.93
N GLU A 150 -10.11 -10.22 18.22
CA GLU A 150 -9.80 -10.15 16.80
C GLU A 150 -8.33 -10.45 16.51
N ALA A 151 -7.42 -9.99 17.36
CA ALA A 151 -6.00 -10.30 17.25
C ALA A 151 -5.74 -11.81 17.35
N ALA A 152 -6.43 -12.52 18.27
CA ALA A 152 -6.32 -13.97 18.38
C ALA A 152 -6.91 -14.71 17.16
N ALA A 153 -8.00 -14.19 16.58
CA ALA A 153 -8.55 -14.73 15.34
C ALA A 153 -7.58 -14.52 14.16
N LEU A 154 -7.05 -13.31 13.99
CA LEU A 154 -6.09 -12.97 12.93
C LEU A 154 -4.76 -13.71 13.11
N ALA A 155 -4.28 -13.93 14.33
CA ALA A 155 -3.05 -14.68 14.57
C ALA A 155 -3.18 -16.12 14.07
N ARG A 156 -4.30 -16.80 14.38
CA ARG A 156 -4.61 -18.15 13.87
C ARG A 156 -4.77 -18.18 12.35
N GLU A 157 -5.27 -17.09 11.75
CA GLU A 157 -5.37 -16.94 10.28
C GLU A 157 -3.98 -16.77 9.64
N VAL A 158 -3.04 -16.11 10.33
CA VAL A 158 -1.67 -15.90 9.87
C VAL A 158 -0.86 -17.19 9.94
N ASP A 159 -0.94 -17.89 11.07
CA ASP A 159 -0.30 -19.18 11.32
C ASP A 159 -1.01 -19.85 12.52
N ALA A 160 -1.58 -21.04 12.30
CA ALA A 160 -2.39 -21.73 13.30
C ALA A 160 -1.60 -22.16 14.55
N ASP A 161 -0.30 -22.43 14.39
CA ASP A 161 0.57 -22.92 15.47
C ASP A 161 1.33 -21.77 16.16
N TRP A 162 1.14 -20.53 15.70
CA TRP A 162 1.87 -19.39 16.21
C TRP A 162 1.21 -18.78 17.46
N GLY A 163 1.90 -18.90 18.59
CA GLY A 163 1.61 -18.11 19.79
C GLY A 163 2.21 -16.70 19.67
N TYR A 164 1.40 -15.67 19.91
CA TYR A 164 1.86 -14.28 20.01
C TYR A 164 1.66 -13.72 21.42
N ASN A 165 2.49 -12.76 21.82
CA ASN A 165 2.35 -12.07 23.10
C ASN A 165 1.45 -10.84 22.94
N SER A 166 0.31 -10.82 23.62
CA SER A 166 -0.65 -9.70 23.56
C SER A 166 -0.05 -8.36 23.99
N LYS A 167 0.99 -8.36 24.83
CA LYS A 167 1.68 -7.13 25.26
C LYS A 167 2.35 -6.39 24.10
N GLU A 168 2.72 -7.09 23.03
CA GLU A 168 3.30 -6.48 21.83
C GLU A 168 2.29 -5.57 21.09
N LEU A 169 0.99 -5.74 21.35
CA LEU A 169 -0.08 -4.93 20.75
C LEU A 169 -0.51 -3.73 21.60
N MET A 170 0.09 -3.50 22.77
CA MET A 170 -0.32 -2.43 23.68
C MET A 170 -0.28 -1.04 23.03
N THR A 171 0.74 -0.75 22.23
CA THR A 171 0.84 0.53 21.51
C THR A 171 -0.30 0.72 20.53
N LEU A 172 -0.65 -0.35 19.79
CA LEU A 172 -1.77 -0.32 18.86
C LEU A 172 -3.11 -0.19 19.59
N TYR A 173 -3.25 -0.83 20.75
CA TYR A 173 -4.43 -0.71 21.61
C TYR A 173 -4.63 0.72 22.13
N SER A 174 -3.57 1.37 22.62
CA SER A 174 -3.64 2.79 23.02
C SER A 174 -4.05 3.68 21.85
N LYS A 175 -3.51 3.45 20.64
CA LYS A 175 -3.90 4.17 19.44
C LYS A 175 -5.35 3.90 19.01
N ALA A 176 -5.84 2.68 19.19
CA ALA A 176 -7.23 2.33 18.92
C ALA A 176 -8.18 3.14 19.82
N LYS A 177 -7.88 3.25 21.12
CA LYS A 177 -8.66 4.09 22.04
C LYS A 177 -8.68 5.56 21.63
N GLN A 178 -7.53 6.12 21.28
CA GLN A 178 -7.42 7.50 20.82
C GLN A 178 -8.25 7.72 19.54
N TYR A 179 -8.19 6.76 18.61
CA TYR A 179 -8.96 6.82 17.38
C TYR A 179 -10.47 6.77 17.62
N GLU A 180 -10.93 5.95 18.56
CA GLU A 180 -12.34 5.89 18.97
C GLU A 180 -12.83 7.16 19.65
N ALA A 181 -11.97 7.79 20.45
CA ALA A 181 -12.24 9.09 21.05
C ALA A 181 -12.25 10.24 20.02
N GLY A 182 -11.93 9.97 18.75
CA GLY A 182 -11.86 10.99 17.70
C GLY A 182 -10.64 11.89 17.80
N GLU A 183 -9.62 11.49 18.57
CA GLU A 183 -8.38 12.24 18.69
C GLU A 183 -7.63 12.28 17.35
N LYS A 184 -6.71 13.25 17.24
CA LYS A 184 -5.83 13.40 16.08
C LYS A 184 -4.40 13.61 16.53
N VAL A 185 -3.47 13.13 15.72
CA VAL A 185 -2.03 13.29 15.92
C VAL A 185 -1.50 14.30 14.91
N SER A 186 -0.88 15.36 15.41
CA SER A 186 -0.22 16.37 14.57
C SER A 186 1.18 15.91 14.16
N PHE A 187 1.48 15.96 12.87
CA PHE A 187 2.82 15.74 12.32
C PHE A 187 3.14 16.80 11.28
N GLY A 188 4.00 17.75 11.65
CA GLY A 188 4.16 19.01 10.91
C GLY A 188 2.84 19.79 10.90
N ASP A 189 2.49 20.38 9.74
CA ASP A 189 1.26 21.16 9.57
C ASP A 189 0.02 20.30 9.26
N LYS A 190 0.05 19.00 9.58
CA LYS A 190 -1.00 18.05 9.20
C LYS A 190 -1.48 17.23 10.39
N GLU A 191 -2.78 17.01 10.42
CA GLU A 191 -3.41 16.11 11.37
C GLU A 191 -3.67 14.74 10.74
N PHE A 192 -3.41 13.70 11.51
CA PHE A 192 -3.62 12.32 11.10
C PHE A 192 -4.45 11.56 12.13
N ALA A 193 -5.07 10.47 11.70
CA ALA A 193 -5.64 9.50 12.62
C ALA A 193 -4.53 8.94 13.53
N PRO A 194 -4.80 8.65 14.81
CA PRO A 194 -3.86 8.00 15.72
C PRO A 194 -3.37 6.63 15.23
N LEU A 195 -4.23 5.88 14.54
CA LEU A 195 -3.91 4.61 13.88
C LEU A 195 -2.99 4.79 12.66
N TYR A 196 -2.28 3.73 12.28
CA TYR A 196 -1.24 3.82 11.26
C TYR A 196 -1.85 3.86 9.84
N THR A 197 -1.70 5.00 9.16
CA THR A 197 -2.18 5.20 7.78
C THR A 197 -1.03 5.12 6.77
N ALA A 198 -0.47 3.93 6.56
CA ALA A 198 0.64 3.73 5.62
C ALA A 198 0.26 4.07 4.16
N ARG A 199 1.24 4.53 3.39
CA ARG A 199 1.12 4.69 1.94
C ARG A 199 1.32 3.34 1.25
N ASN A 200 0.89 3.20 0.01
CA ASN A 200 1.12 1.99 -0.78
C ASN A 200 2.61 1.67 -0.87
N ASP A 201 3.44 2.65 -1.21
CA ASP A 201 4.90 2.50 -1.30
C ASP A 201 5.49 1.96 0.03
N THR A 202 4.96 2.39 1.18
CA THR A 202 5.37 1.88 2.49
C THR A 202 5.04 0.40 2.64
N LEU A 203 3.82 -0.01 2.31
CA LEU A 203 3.39 -1.41 2.43
C LEU A 203 4.12 -2.32 1.44
N ILE A 204 4.29 -1.87 0.19
CA ILE A 204 5.02 -2.60 -0.86
C ILE A 204 6.45 -2.87 -0.40
N ASN A 205 7.15 -1.86 0.11
CA ASN A 205 8.51 -2.03 0.59
C ASN A 205 8.59 -2.89 1.85
N LEU A 206 7.64 -2.73 2.77
CA LEU A 206 7.65 -3.42 4.06
C LEU A 206 7.34 -4.92 3.95
N PHE A 207 6.48 -5.30 3.01
CA PHE A 207 6.17 -6.69 2.70
C PHE A 207 6.97 -7.23 1.51
N GLU A 208 7.88 -6.43 0.95
CA GLU A 208 8.65 -6.72 -0.25
C GLU A 208 7.76 -7.31 -1.37
N ILE A 209 6.64 -6.63 -1.64
CA ILE A 209 5.63 -7.10 -2.59
C ILE A 209 6.16 -6.94 -4.02
N THR A 210 6.23 -8.05 -4.73
CA THR A 210 6.70 -8.12 -6.11
C THR A 210 5.66 -7.58 -7.10
N ASP A 211 6.11 -7.27 -8.31
CA ASP A 211 5.20 -6.81 -9.38
C ASP A 211 4.21 -7.90 -9.83
N SER A 212 4.57 -9.18 -9.70
CA SER A 212 3.63 -10.29 -9.95
C SER A 212 2.55 -10.34 -8.87
N GLU A 213 2.92 -10.25 -7.59
CA GLU A 213 1.96 -10.25 -6.49
C GLU A 213 1.03 -9.03 -6.56
N GLN A 214 1.56 -7.84 -6.84
CA GLN A 214 0.74 -6.62 -6.99
C GLN A 214 -0.37 -6.78 -8.04
N LYS A 215 -0.20 -7.61 -9.09
CA LYS A 215 -1.23 -7.87 -10.11
C LYS A 215 -2.47 -8.56 -9.54
N GLU A 216 -2.29 -9.36 -8.49
CA GLU A 216 -3.37 -10.06 -7.77
C GLU A 216 -3.99 -9.20 -6.66
N LEU A 217 -3.30 -8.13 -6.24
CA LEU A 217 -3.79 -7.22 -5.19
C LEU A 217 -4.70 -6.13 -5.75
N ARG A 218 -5.68 -5.69 -4.96
CA ARG A 218 -6.67 -4.69 -5.36
C ARG A 218 -6.18 -3.27 -5.17
N THR A 219 -5.58 -2.96 -4.02
CA THR A 219 -5.27 -1.59 -3.60
C THR A 219 -3.79 -1.35 -3.29
N ILE A 220 -3.06 -2.33 -2.76
CA ILE A 220 -1.62 -2.22 -2.47
C ILE A 220 -0.83 -2.44 -3.76
N ILE A 221 -0.85 -1.41 -4.62
CA ILE A 221 -0.18 -1.40 -5.92
C ILE A 221 0.63 -0.13 -6.10
N SER A 222 1.69 -0.21 -6.91
CA SER A 222 2.51 0.92 -7.30
C SER A 222 1.71 1.92 -8.14
N LYS A 223 2.22 3.15 -8.23
CA LYS A 223 1.60 4.20 -9.05
C LYS A 223 1.53 3.81 -10.52
N ASP A 224 2.59 3.19 -11.03
CA ASP A 224 2.67 2.79 -12.43
C ASP A 224 1.67 1.67 -12.73
N MET A 225 1.51 0.70 -11.83
CA MET A 225 0.49 -0.33 -11.97
C MET A 225 -0.93 0.26 -11.92
N ALA A 226 -1.19 1.20 -11.01
CA ALA A 226 -2.48 1.89 -10.94
C ALA A 226 -2.80 2.66 -12.24
N LEU A 227 -1.80 3.34 -12.82
CA LEU A 227 -1.92 4.04 -14.09
C LEU A 227 -2.20 3.07 -15.25
N ASN A 228 -1.49 1.94 -15.30
CA ASN A 228 -1.71 0.90 -16.33
C ASN A 228 -3.13 0.32 -16.24
N ARG A 229 -3.58 -0.07 -15.05
CA ARG A 229 -4.97 -0.54 -14.83
C ARG A 229 -6.02 0.50 -15.19
N ARG A 230 -5.73 1.80 -15.01
CA ARG A 230 -6.61 2.87 -15.45
C ARG A 230 -6.68 2.95 -16.97
N ARG A 231 -5.52 2.99 -17.65
CA ARG A 231 -5.44 3.00 -19.12
C ARG A 231 -6.17 1.80 -19.73
N ASP A 232 -6.04 0.61 -19.15
CA ASP A 232 -6.74 -0.58 -19.64
C ASP A 232 -8.25 -0.50 -19.47
N ARG A 233 -8.73 0.08 -18.35
CA ARG A 233 -10.17 0.34 -18.15
C ARG A 233 -10.69 1.39 -19.13
N ASP A 234 -9.92 2.44 -19.39
CA ASP A 234 -10.30 3.49 -20.33
C ASP A 234 -10.38 2.93 -21.77
N ARG A 235 -9.38 2.15 -22.20
CA ARG A 235 -9.42 1.42 -23.48
C ARG A 235 -10.61 0.46 -23.61
N LYS A 236 -10.96 -0.26 -22.54
CA LYS A 236 -12.14 -1.15 -22.54
C LYS A 236 -13.45 -0.36 -22.66
N ARG A 237 -13.53 0.82 -22.02
CA ARG A 237 -14.67 1.73 -22.11
C ARG A 237 -14.82 2.31 -23.51
N GLU A 238 -13.72 2.74 -24.13
CA GLU A 238 -13.69 3.23 -25.51
C GLU A 238 -14.24 2.15 -26.46
N LYS A 239 -13.68 0.94 -26.43
CA LYS A 239 -14.16 -0.18 -27.27
C LYS A 239 -15.63 -0.51 -27.05
N SER A 240 -16.10 -0.45 -25.80
CA SER A 240 -17.50 -0.73 -25.47
C SER A 240 -18.42 0.41 -25.95
N GLY A 241 -17.96 1.66 -25.86
CA GLY A 241 -18.64 2.84 -26.39
C GLY A 241 -18.75 2.79 -27.91
N ASP A 242 -17.66 2.43 -28.59
CA ASP A 242 -17.63 2.24 -30.04
C ASP A 242 -18.59 1.13 -30.49
N ALA A 243 -18.64 0.02 -29.76
CA ALA A 243 -19.57 -1.09 -30.04
C ALA A 243 -21.04 -0.68 -29.82
N LEU A 244 -21.33 0.09 -28.76
CA LEU A 244 -22.66 0.64 -28.51
C LEU A 244 -23.07 1.66 -29.57
N GLN A 245 -22.11 2.49 -30.00
CA GLN A 245 -22.31 3.48 -31.07
C GLN A 245 -22.58 2.79 -32.41
N ALA A 246 -21.85 1.72 -32.74
CA ALA A 246 -22.06 0.93 -33.95
C ALA A 246 -23.43 0.23 -33.97
N GLN A 247 -23.87 -0.33 -32.83
CA GLN A 247 -25.22 -0.89 -32.71
C GLN A 247 -26.31 0.18 -32.84
N TRP A 248 -26.07 1.39 -32.29
CA TRP A 248 -27.02 2.49 -32.41
C TRP A 248 -27.12 2.98 -33.85
N THR A 249 -26.01 3.15 -34.55
CA THR A 249 -26.01 3.56 -35.97
C THR A 249 -26.65 2.51 -36.85
N GLU A 250 -26.35 1.22 -36.67
CA GLU A 250 -26.97 0.13 -37.44
C GLU A 250 -28.50 0.10 -37.27
N LYS A 251 -29.01 0.27 -36.05
CA LYS A 251 -30.46 0.35 -35.78
C LYS A 251 -31.16 1.57 -36.38
N HIS A 252 -30.43 2.67 -36.58
CA HIS A 252 -31.00 3.94 -37.05
C HIS A 252 -30.57 4.31 -38.47
N THR A 253 -29.82 3.44 -39.16
CA THR A 253 -29.55 3.61 -40.59
C THR A 253 -30.78 3.28 -41.41
N TRP A 254 -31.36 4.30 -42.05
CA TRP A 254 -32.44 4.17 -43.02
C TRP A 254 -31.93 3.43 -44.26
N LYS A 255 -32.48 2.24 -44.55
CA LYS A 255 -32.23 1.53 -45.82
C LYS A 255 -33.21 2.04 -46.88
N PRO A 256 -32.74 2.66 -47.99
CA PRO A 256 -33.62 3.05 -49.08
C PRO A 256 -34.25 1.79 -49.69
N ARG A 257 -35.58 1.81 -49.86
CA ARG A 257 -36.31 0.73 -50.54
C ARG A 257 -35.95 0.79 -52.02
N MET A 258 -35.18 -0.19 -52.51
CA MET A 258 -34.88 -0.33 -53.94
C MET A 258 -36.21 -0.43 -54.73
N PRO A 259 -36.35 0.26 -55.88
CA PRO A 259 -37.55 0.15 -56.70
C PRO A 259 -37.62 -1.25 -57.31
N SER A 260 -38.76 -1.92 -57.15
CA SER A 260 -39.02 -3.21 -57.80
C SER A 260 -39.18 -3.02 -59.30
N SER A 261 -38.19 -3.42 -60.09
CA SER A 261 -38.35 -3.55 -61.54
C SER A 261 -38.93 -4.92 -61.90
N ASN A 262 -39.88 -4.88 -62.85
CA ASN A 262 -40.47 -5.98 -63.63
C ASN A 262 -41.40 -7.00 -62.94
N ARG A 263 -42.71 -6.78 -63.13
CA ARG A 263 -43.71 -7.86 -63.31
C ARG A 263 -43.92 -8.09 -64.82
N PRO A 264 -43.77 -9.31 -65.35
CA PRO A 264 -44.19 -9.60 -66.72
C PRO A 264 -45.72 -9.74 -66.78
N SER A 265 -46.33 -9.12 -67.79
CA SER A 265 -47.76 -9.23 -68.09
C SER A 265 -48.08 -10.62 -68.66
N ALA A 266 -48.86 -11.42 -67.94
CA ALA A 266 -49.47 -12.63 -68.50
C ALA A 266 -50.63 -12.23 -69.41
N LYS A 267 -50.47 -12.49 -70.71
CA LYS A 267 -51.53 -12.36 -71.72
C LYS A 267 -52.61 -13.41 -71.44
N ALA A 268 -53.86 -12.96 -71.56
CA ALA A 268 -55.06 -13.77 -71.64
C ALA A 268 -55.07 -14.66 -72.89
N GLN A 269 -55.61 -15.87 -72.77
CA GLN A 269 -56.30 -16.54 -73.87
C GLN A 269 -57.35 -17.51 -73.30
N ALA A 270 -58.44 -17.58 -74.06
CA ALA A 270 -59.76 -18.12 -73.75
C ALA A 270 -59.83 -19.64 -73.71
#